data_AF-A0A429XTS4-F1
#
_entry.id   AF-A0A429XTS4-F1
#
_cell.length_a   1.000
_cell.length_b   1.000
_cell.length_c   1.000
_cell.angle_alpha   90.00
_cell.angle_beta   90.00
_cell.angle_gamma   90.00
#
_symmetry.space_group_name_H-M   'P 1'
#
loop_
_entity.id
_entity.type
_entity.pdbx_description
1 polymer ?
#
loop_
_entity_poly.entity_id
_entity_poly.type
_entity_poly.pdbx_seq_one_letter_code
_entity_poly.pdbx_strand_id
1 'polypeptide(L)'
;MSKISFDKDKIIEVSIGNKVYKPTLNQEKGTLKVLKIPEDEKILRMKSIEIGDSELPLVVEFMEKHLLSTMYGFSGVGVGAMQVGAPIRAFIVDIPKSKITSANEFIDFGDSSYLTSRLENGDSVIIEEVYFVSINNKLVQKSKIIKKFPRIKEVNGKKQLIGIEEEVINDNNASPDLIIERKPYFFLNPKIKMDLTSKIILSEGTPSVPMEIIDKKYNGSTNVKRPCNIELEYLNEKLERKVMKIQGDRHDYWKWFSRCAQHEYDYLEGILFIDRIKS
;
A
#
# COMPACT_ATOMS: atom_id res chain seq x y z
N MET A 1 12.49 17.88 22.27
CA MET A 1 11.86 16.60 22.67
C MET A 1 10.76 16.29 21.67
N SER A 2 10.54 15.00 21.37
CA SER A 2 9.39 14.54 20.61
C SER A 2 8.30 14.04 21.55
N LYS A 3 7.04 14.17 21.17
CA LYS A 3 5.88 13.69 21.94
C LYS A 3 4.85 13.11 20.97
N ILE A 4 4.26 11.99 21.35
CA ILE A 4 3.13 11.38 20.65
C ILE A 4 1.88 11.55 21.54
N SER A 5 0.77 11.94 20.93
CA SER A 5 -0.54 12.03 21.57
C SER A 5 -1.62 11.61 20.58
N PHE A 6 -2.85 11.47 21.06
CA PHE A 6 -3.98 11.02 20.24
C PHE A 6 -5.20 11.88 20.55
N ASP A 7 -6.02 12.14 19.53
CA ASP A 7 -7.32 12.76 19.74
C ASP A 7 -8.41 11.74 20.07
N LYS A 8 -9.64 12.23 20.26
CA LYS A 8 -10.82 11.43 20.57
C LYS A 8 -11.14 10.34 19.54
N ASP A 9 -10.74 10.54 18.28
CA ASP A 9 -10.99 9.62 17.17
C ASP A 9 -9.83 8.63 16.97
N LYS A 10 -8.85 8.67 17.89
CA LYS A 10 -7.61 7.89 17.87
C LYS A 10 -6.71 8.26 16.69
N ILE A 11 -6.83 9.48 16.17
CA ILE A 11 -5.86 10.02 15.22
C ILE A 11 -4.64 10.47 15.99
N ILE A 12 -3.47 10.01 15.54
CA ILE A 12 -2.18 10.35 16.13
C ILE A 12 -1.80 11.80 15.86
N GLU A 13 -1.17 12.43 16.84
CA GLU A 13 -0.51 13.73 16.74
C GLU A 13 0.93 13.59 17.21
N VAL A 14 1.88 13.98 16.36
CA VAL A 14 3.32 13.83 16.59
C VAL A 14 3.95 15.21 16.67
N SER A 15 4.42 15.58 17.85
CA SER A 15 5.16 16.82 18.07
C SER A 15 6.66 16.56 17.96
N ILE A 16 7.37 17.29 17.11
CA ILE A 16 8.83 17.24 16.97
C ILE A 16 9.38 18.67 17.00
N GLY A 17 10.04 19.03 18.11
CA GLY A 17 10.43 20.43 18.34
C GLY A 17 9.20 21.32 18.46
N ASN A 18 9.12 22.36 17.64
CA ASN A 18 7.99 23.30 17.62
C ASN A 18 6.92 22.97 16.55
N LYS A 19 7.04 21.82 15.89
CA LYS A 19 6.12 21.40 14.82
C LYS A 19 5.24 20.26 15.29
N VAL A 20 3.99 20.32 14.86
CA VAL A 20 2.98 19.31 15.11
C VAL A 20 2.58 18.70 13.77
N TYR A 21 2.58 17.37 13.71
CA TYR A 21 2.22 16.59 12.54
C TYR A 21 0.99 15.76 12.88
N LYS A 22 -0.08 15.92 12.08
CA LYS A 22 -1.36 15.26 12.29
C LYS A 22 -1.91 14.77 10.96
N PRO A 23 -2.17 13.45 10.80
CA PRO A 23 -2.85 12.92 9.63
C PRO A 23 -4.23 13.56 9.41
N THR A 24 -4.61 13.70 8.15
CA THR A 24 -5.94 14.19 7.76
C THR A 24 -6.84 13.01 7.43
N LEU A 25 -7.92 12.81 8.20
CA LEU A 25 -8.92 11.78 7.93
C LEU A 25 -9.88 12.23 6.83
N ASN A 26 -10.03 11.44 5.78
CA ASN A 26 -11.13 11.53 4.83
C ASN A 26 -12.34 10.77 5.41
N GLN A 27 -13.32 11.51 5.94
CA GLN A 27 -14.47 10.92 6.61
C GLN A 27 -15.36 10.09 5.67
N GLU A 28 -15.49 10.49 4.41
CA GLU A 28 -16.32 9.77 3.43
C GLU A 28 -15.74 8.39 3.10
N LYS A 29 -14.41 8.31 3.00
CA LYS A 29 -13.71 7.08 2.61
C LYS A 29 -13.23 6.24 3.81
N GLY A 30 -13.26 6.79 5.02
CA GLY A 30 -12.71 6.14 6.22
C GLY A 30 -11.19 5.89 6.13
N THR A 31 -10.47 6.68 5.34
CA THR A 31 -9.02 6.55 5.08
C THR A 31 -8.30 7.85 5.37
N LEU A 32 -7.00 7.77 5.67
CA LEU A 32 -6.15 8.94 5.81
C LEU A 32 -5.70 9.44 4.45
N LYS A 33 -5.54 10.76 4.32
CA LYS A 33 -4.91 11.37 3.15
C LYS A 33 -3.46 10.90 3.06
N VAL A 34 -3.11 10.27 1.94
CA VAL A 34 -1.71 9.96 1.60
C VAL A 34 -1.03 11.22 1.08
N LEU A 35 0.12 11.51 1.66
CA LEU A 35 1.00 12.61 1.31
C LEU A 35 1.73 12.33 -0.01
N LYS A 36 1.92 13.37 -0.82
CA LYS A 36 2.51 13.25 -2.16
C LYS A 36 3.58 14.31 -2.41
N ILE A 37 4.61 13.96 -3.17
CA ILE A 37 5.56 14.93 -3.70
C ILE A 37 4.99 15.64 -4.94
N PRO A 38 5.35 16.92 -5.18
CA PRO A 38 6.32 17.73 -4.42
C PRO A 38 5.77 18.39 -3.14
N GLU A 39 4.45 18.49 -2.96
CA GLU A 39 3.83 19.32 -1.92
C GLU A 39 4.24 18.91 -0.50
N ASP A 40 4.32 17.60 -0.26
CA ASP A 40 4.61 17.01 1.04
C ASP A 40 6.05 16.47 1.13
N GLU A 41 6.94 16.82 0.18
CA GLU A 41 8.30 16.28 0.13
C GLU A 41 9.05 16.52 1.45
N LYS A 42 8.91 17.71 2.04
CA LYS A 42 9.62 18.05 3.28
C LYS A 42 9.35 17.06 4.42
N ILE A 43 8.13 16.57 4.56
CA ILE A 43 7.78 15.60 5.61
C ILE A 43 8.16 14.18 5.18
N LEU A 44 7.92 13.81 3.93
CA LEU A 44 8.29 12.48 3.39
C LEU A 44 9.80 12.21 3.42
N ARG A 45 10.63 13.27 3.49
CA ARG A 45 12.09 13.20 3.63
C ARG A 45 12.59 13.22 5.09
N MET A 46 11.70 13.27 6.08
CA MET A 46 12.09 13.25 7.48
C MET A 46 12.42 11.84 7.97
N LYS A 47 13.31 11.75 8.96
CA LYS A 47 13.45 10.51 9.74
C LYS A 47 12.32 10.38 10.74
N SER A 48 11.70 9.21 10.78
CA SER A 48 10.67 8.87 11.76
C SER A 48 11.27 8.74 13.16
N ILE A 49 10.51 9.19 14.17
CA ILE A 49 10.88 9.04 15.58
C ILE A 49 10.52 7.65 16.12
N GLU A 50 11.30 7.15 17.08
CA GLU A 50 10.93 5.97 17.85
C GLU A 50 9.67 6.24 18.69
N ILE A 51 8.84 5.20 18.82
CA ILE A 51 7.63 5.18 19.64
C ILE A 51 8.05 4.77 21.06
N GLY A 52 7.66 5.55 22.07
CA GLY A 52 7.92 5.22 23.48
C GLY A 52 6.97 4.15 24.00
N ASP A 53 7.39 3.44 25.05
CA ASP A 53 6.63 2.31 25.60
C ASP A 53 5.21 2.69 26.04
N SER A 54 5.02 3.91 26.54
CA SER A 54 3.72 4.45 26.95
C SER A 54 2.75 4.66 25.80
N GLU A 55 3.25 4.87 24.57
CA GLU A 55 2.40 5.17 23.41
C GLU A 55 2.14 3.95 22.53
N LEU A 56 2.91 2.87 22.69
CA LEU A 56 2.81 1.66 21.89
C LEU A 56 1.37 1.12 21.74
N PRO A 57 0.56 0.95 22.81
CA PRO A 57 -0.80 0.42 22.67
C PRO A 57 -1.70 1.32 21.80
N LEU A 58 -1.60 2.64 21.96
CA LEU A 58 -2.40 3.59 21.18
C LEU A 58 -1.92 3.71 19.73
N VAL A 59 -0.62 3.51 19.48
CA VAL A 59 -0.10 3.40 18.11
C VAL A 59 -0.66 2.16 17.42
N VAL A 60 -0.75 1.01 18.10
CA VAL A 60 -1.40 -0.18 17.53
C VAL A 60 -2.86 0.11 17.17
N GLU A 61 -3.64 0.72 18.07
CA GLU A 61 -5.02 1.12 17.78
C GLU A 61 -5.12 2.05 16.55
N PHE A 62 -4.22 3.03 16.44
CA PHE A 62 -4.15 3.91 15.27
C PHE A 62 -3.82 3.13 13.99
N MET A 63 -2.85 2.21 14.05
CA MET A 63 -2.45 1.41 12.91
C MET A 63 -3.59 0.50 12.44
N GLU A 64 -4.29 -0.17 13.35
CA GLU A 64 -5.42 -1.06 13.03
C GLU A 64 -6.61 -0.29 12.46
N LYS A 65 -6.97 0.84 13.08
CA LYS A 65 -8.17 1.60 12.72
C LYS A 65 -8.00 2.43 11.46
N HIS A 66 -6.82 3.04 11.28
CA HIS A 66 -6.62 4.08 10.27
C HIS A 66 -5.55 3.73 9.25
N LEU A 67 -4.40 3.21 9.67
CA LEU A 67 -3.30 2.93 8.74
C LEU A 67 -3.65 1.71 7.85
N LEU A 68 -4.18 0.65 8.45
CA LEU A 68 -4.60 -0.56 7.74
C LEU A 68 -5.72 -0.28 6.75
N SER A 69 -6.76 0.48 7.15
CA SER A 69 -7.84 0.86 6.24
C SER A 69 -7.34 1.71 5.07
N THR A 70 -6.38 2.61 5.33
CA THR A 70 -5.73 3.42 4.29
C THR A 70 -4.96 2.55 3.31
N MET A 71 -4.17 1.57 3.79
CA MET A 71 -3.46 0.62 2.92
C MET A 71 -4.40 -0.07 1.94
N TYR A 72 -5.50 -0.63 2.45
CA TYR A 72 -6.48 -1.33 1.63
C TYR A 72 -7.29 -0.40 0.74
N GLY A 73 -7.58 0.83 1.19
CA GLY A 73 -8.29 1.83 0.39
C GLY A 73 -7.55 2.28 -0.86
N PHE A 74 -6.23 2.07 -0.93
CA PHE A 74 -5.41 2.28 -2.13
C PHE A 74 -4.95 0.98 -2.79
N SER A 75 -5.53 -0.17 -2.43
CA SER A 75 -5.14 -1.50 -2.90
C SER A 75 -3.65 -1.80 -2.74
N GLY A 76 -3.02 -1.23 -1.71
CA GLY A 76 -1.60 -1.39 -1.41
C GLY A 76 -1.29 -2.71 -0.72
N VAL A 77 -0.02 -3.12 -0.79
CA VAL A 77 0.55 -4.28 -0.07
C VAL A 77 1.43 -3.86 1.11
N GLY A 78 1.63 -2.56 1.27
CA GLY A 78 2.32 -1.93 2.39
C GLY A 78 1.94 -0.46 2.53
N VAL A 79 2.09 0.07 3.74
CA VAL A 79 2.00 1.51 4.01
C VAL A 79 2.77 1.88 5.28
N GLY A 80 3.53 2.97 5.22
CA GLY A 80 4.21 3.57 6.36
C GLY A 80 3.40 4.69 7.01
N ALA A 81 3.51 4.85 8.33
CA ALA A 81 2.89 5.97 9.06
C ALA A 81 3.36 7.34 8.51
N MET A 82 4.60 7.42 8.02
CA MET A 82 5.13 8.62 7.35
C MET A 82 4.26 9.06 6.17
N GLN A 83 3.74 8.12 5.37
CA GLN A 83 2.96 8.42 4.17
C GLN A 83 1.61 9.09 4.47
N VAL A 84 1.10 8.98 5.69
CA VAL A 84 -0.14 9.65 6.14
C VAL A 84 0.15 10.87 7.03
N GLY A 85 1.42 11.27 7.15
CA GLY A 85 1.84 12.43 7.92
C GLY A 85 2.02 12.17 9.42
N ALA A 86 2.26 10.92 9.81
CA ALA A 86 2.65 10.55 11.16
C ALA A 86 4.12 10.09 11.17
N PRO A 87 5.10 10.98 11.46
CA PRO A 87 6.53 10.67 11.37
C PRO A 87 7.03 9.80 12.54
N ILE A 88 6.43 8.63 12.73
CA ILE A 88 6.80 7.60 13.71
C ILE A 88 7.33 6.35 13.00
N ARG A 89 8.12 5.54 13.71
CA ARG A 89 8.72 4.30 13.17
C ARG A 89 7.72 3.16 13.16
N ALA A 90 6.71 3.26 12.30
CA ALA A 90 5.68 2.24 12.14
C ALA A 90 5.27 2.06 10.67
N PHE A 91 5.10 0.81 10.25
CA PHE A 91 4.50 0.47 8.96
C PHE A 91 3.76 -0.87 9.02
N ILE A 92 2.92 -1.13 8.02
CA ILE A 92 2.21 -2.39 7.82
C ILE A 92 2.66 -3.00 6.50
N VAL A 93 2.82 -4.32 6.47
CA VAL A 93 2.98 -5.10 5.23
C VAL A 93 1.96 -6.22 5.21
N ASP A 94 1.26 -6.37 4.09
CA ASP A 94 0.36 -7.48 3.84
C ASP A 94 0.48 -7.92 2.38
N ILE A 95 1.37 -8.89 2.16
CA ILE A 95 1.44 -9.58 0.88
C ILE A 95 0.31 -10.60 0.84
N PRO A 96 -0.62 -10.52 -0.12
CA PRO A 96 -1.69 -11.50 -0.23
C PRO A 96 -1.13 -12.86 -0.63
N LYS A 97 -1.67 -13.92 -0.03
CA LYS A 97 -1.52 -15.28 -0.54
C LYS A 97 -2.76 -15.61 -1.35
N SER A 98 -2.64 -15.68 -2.67
CA SER A 98 -3.72 -16.22 -3.50
C SER A 98 -3.84 -17.72 -3.27
N LYS A 99 -5.03 -18.18 -2.86
CA LYS A 99 -5.44 -19.58 -3.00
C LYS A 99 -6.58 -19.62 -4.00
N ILE A 100 -6.43 -20.40 -5.06
CA ILE A 100 -7.54 -20.79 -5.93
C ILE A 100 -8.19 -22.01 -5.28
N THR A 101 -9.47 -21.94 -4.93
CA THR A 101 -10.25 -23.13 -4.59
C THR A 101 -11.11 -23.51 -5.79
N SER A 102 -10.50 -24.14 -6.79
CA SER A 102 -11.20 -25.03 -7.72
C SER A 102 -10.64 -26.42 -7.54
N ALA A 103 -11.50 -27.44 -7.59
CA ALA A 103 -11.10 -28.83 -7.45
C ALA A 103 -9.90 -29.14 -8.35
N ASN A 104 -8.82 -29.64 -7.73
CA ASN A 104 -7.63 -30.20 -8.36
C ASN A 104 -6.93 -29.31 -9.40
N GLU A 105 -6.11 -28.36 -8.98
CA GLU A 105 -4.74 -28.12 -9.49
C GLU A 105 -4.13 -26.84 -8.90
N PHE A 106 -2.83 -26.90 -8.60
CA PHE A 106 -2.05 -25.76 -8.11
C PHE A 106 -1.68 -24.85 -9.27
N ILE A 107 -2.09 -23.58 -9.25
CA ILE A 107 -1.59 -22.55 -10.16
C ILE A 107 -1.06 -21.38 -9.31
N ASP A 108 0.26 -21.21 -9.35
CA ASP A 108 0.97 -20.06 -8.80
C ASP A 108 0.81 -18.89 -9.77
N PHE A 109 -0.01 -17.90 -9.43
CA PHE A 109 -0.07 -16.65 -10.19
C PHE A 109 1.12 -15.78 -9.78
N GLY A 110 2.27 -16.07 -10.38
CA GLY A 110 3.34 -15.11 -10.56
C GLY A 110 2.79 -13.84 -11.23
N ASP A 111 3.23 -12.69 -10.74
CA ASP A 111 2.86 -11.33 -11.16
C ASP A 111 1.42 -10.89 -10.83
N SER A 112 1.23 -10.40 -9.61
CA SER A 112 0.05 -9.60 -9.29
C SER A 112 0.20 -8.20 -9.86
N SER A 113 -0.31 -8.05 -11.09
CA SER A 113 -0.64 -6.78 -11.70
C SER A 113 -1.78 -6.11 -10.91
N TYR A 114 -1.45 -5.32 -9.90
CA TYR A 114 -2.43 -4.45 -9.26
C TYR A 114 -2.73 -3.28 -10.20
N LEU A 115 -3.99 -3.22 -10.68
CA LEU A 115 -4.56 -2.26 -11.65
C LEU A 115 -4.06 -2.42 -13.09
N THR A 116 -4.69 -3.32 -13.85
CA THR A 116 -4.74 -3.18 -15.31
C THR A 116 -6.07 -2.55 -15.71
N SER A 117 -6.13 -1.23 -15.83
CA SER A 117 -7.11 -0.64 -16.75
C SER A 117 -6.65 -1.01 -18.16
N ARG A 118 -7.29 -2.00 -18.78
CA ARG A 118 -7.12 -2.24 -20.22
C ARG A 118 -8.12 -1.34 -20.95
N LEU A 119 -7.60 -0.43 -21.77
CA LEU A 119 -8.38 0.26 -22.78
C LEU A 119 -8.70 -0.75 -23.88
N GLU A 120 -9.94 -1.22 -23.93
CA GLU A 120 -10.46 -1.86 -25.14
C GLU A 120 -11.02 -0.75 -26.04
N ASN A 121 -10.28 -0.44 -27.10
CA ASN A 121 -10.74 0.33 -28.27
C ASN A 121 -11.49 1.63 -27.94
N GLY A 122 -10.82 2.65 -27.39
CA GLY A 122 -11.19 4.08 -27.45
C GLY A 122 -12.51 4.55 -26.82
N ASP A 123 -13.48 3.66 -26.61
CA ASP A 123 -14.89 3.96 -26.32
C ASP A 123 -15.36 3.30 -25.01
N SER A 124 -14.51 2.54 -24.33
CA SER A 124 -14.82 1.91 -23.05
C SER A 124 -13.59 1.73 -22.16
N VAL A 125 -13.78 1.79 -20.84
CA VAL A 125 -12.74 1.49 -19.85
C VAL A 125 -13.19 0.27 -19.04
N ILE A 126 -12.38 -0.78 -19.04
CA ILE A 126 -12.57 -1.91 -18.13
C ILE A 126 -11.85 -1.60 -16.82
N ILE A 127 -12.60 -1.61 -15.73
CA ILE A 127 -12.13 -1.37 -14.37
C ILE A 127 -12.40 -2.62 -13.55
N GLU A 128 -11.38 -3.15 -12.88
CA GLU A 128 -11.57 -4.12 -11.82
C GLU A 128 -11.74 -3.36 -10.50
N GLU A 129 -12.98 -3.30 -9.99
CA GLU A 129 -13.26 -2.77 -8.66
C GLU A 129 -13.00 -3.84 -7.62
N VAL A 130 -12.01 -3.59 -6.77
CA VAL A 130 -11.64 -4.46 -5.65
C VAL A 130 -12.28 -3.93 -4.38
N TYR A 131 -13.01 -4.78 -3.67
CA TYR A 131 -13.65 -4.43 -2.40
C TYR A 131 -13.45 -5.55 -1.38
N PHE A 132 -13.49 -5.22 -0.10
CA PHE A 132 -13.23 -6.16 0.98
C PHE A 132 -14.49 -6.42 1.78
N VAL A 133 -14.77 -7.69 2.06
CA VAL A 133 -15.86 -8.11 2.94
C VAL A 133 -15.28 -8.93 4.09
N SER A 134 -15.76 -8.67 5.31
CA SER A 134 -15.40 -9.50 6.47
C SER A 134 -16.30 -10.73 6.50
N ILE A 135 -15.71 -11.93 6.40
CA ILE A 135 -16.43 -13.22 6.49
C ILE A 135 -15.70 -14.07 7.53
N ASN A 136 -16.40 -14.48 8.60
CA ASN A 136 -15.85 -15.33 9.66
C ASN A 136 -14.50 -14.81 10.24
N ASN A 137 -14.42 -13.51 10.53
CA ASN A 137 -13.18 -12.82 10.97
C ASN A 137 -12.01 -12.90 9.99
N LYS A 138 -12.26 -13.17 8.71
CA LYS A 138 -11.28 -13.08 7.64
C LYS A 138 -11.69 -11.96 6.69
N LEU A 139 -10.74 -11.11 6.35
CA LEU A 139 -10.94 -10.09 5.32
C LEU A 139 -10.82 -10.77 3.95
N VAL A 140 -11.93 -10.89 3.23
CA VAL A 140 -12.00 -11.49 1.90
C VAL A 140 -12.03 -10.38 0.88
N GLN A 141 -11.04 -10.35 0.00
CA GLN A 141 -11.06 -9.47 -1.16
C GLN A 141 -11.99 -10.07 -2.22
N LYS A 142 -12.97 -9.29 -2.66
CA LYS A 142 -13.78 -9.55 -3.84
C LYS A 142 -13.38 -8.58 -4.93
N SER A 143 -13.56 -8.97 -6.18
CA SER A 143 -13.44 -8.05 -7.29
C SER A 143 -14.64 -8.14 -8.21
N LYS A 144 -14.94 -7.02 -8.86
CA LYS A 144 -16.02 -6.86 -9.82
C LYS A 144 -15.45 -6.19 -11.05
N ILE A 145 -15.61 -6.83 -12.21
CA ILE A 145 -15.18 -6.24 -13.48
C ILE A 145 -16.32 -5.37 -14.00
N ILE A 146 -16.06 -4.07 -14.10
CA ILE A 146 -16.98 -3.06 -14.56
C ILE A 146 -16.47 -2.49 -15.87
N LYS A 147 -17.28 -2.58 -16.93
CA LYS A 147 -17.08 -1.81 -18.15
C LYS A 147 -17.77 -0.47 -17.98
N LYS A 148 -17.03 0.62 -18.12
CA LYS A 148 -17.58 1.98 -18.13
C LYS A 148 -17.58 2.52 -19.55
N PHE A 149 -18.73 3.04 -19.97
CA PHE A 149 -18.94 3.62 -21.29
C PHE A 149 -19.38 5.09 -21.15
N PRO A 150 -18.80 6.03 -21.91
CA PRO A 150 -19.28 7.41 -21.93
C PRO A 150 -20.62 7.47 -22.67
N ARG A 151 -21.68 7.95 -22.00
CA ARG A 151 -22.91 8.35 -22.69
C ARG A 151 -22.67 9.70 -23.36
N ILE A 152 -22.75 9.74 -24.69
CA ILE A 152 -22.54 10.96 -25.48
C ILE A 152 -23.85 11.33 -26.17
N LYS A 153 -24.25 12.60 -26.05
CA LYS A 153 -25.37 13.18 -26.80
C LYS A 153 -24.85 14.21 -27.79
N GLU A 154 -25.40 14.19 -28.99
CA GLU A 154 -25.09 15.23 -29.97
C GLU A 154 -26.07 16.39 -29.80
N VAL A 155 -25.52 17.59 -29.56
CA VAL A 155 -26.28 18.83 -29.44
C VAL A 155 -25.64 19.84 -30.38
N ASN A 156 -26.40 20.32 -31.38
CA ASN A 156 -25.93 21.28 -32.39
C ASN A 156 -24.65 20.84 -33.12
N GLY A 157 -24.55 19.55 -33.48
CA GLY A 157 -23.38 19.01 -34.20
C GLY A 157 -22.13 18.83 -33.34
N LYS A 158 -22.23 18.98 -32.01
CA LYS A 158 -21.14 18.70 -31.07
C LYS A 158 -21.49 17.52 -30.17
N LYS A 159 -20.57 16.56 -30.07
CA LYS A 159 -20.63 15.46 -29.10
C LYS A 159 -20.39 16.01 -27.69
N GLN A 160 -21.37 15.84 -26.81
CA GLN A 160 -21.30 16.23 -25.41
C GLN A 160 -21.43 14.98 -24.52
N LEU A 161 -20.50 14.78 -23.58
CA LEU A 161 -20.64 13.75 -22.56
C LEU A 161 -21.82 14.11 -21.64
N ILE A 162 -22.79 13.23 -21.54
CA ILE A 162 -24.01 13.41 -20.73
C ILE A 162 -24.11 12.43 -19.56
N GLY A 163 -23.16 11.50 -19.44
CA GLY A 163 -23.08 10.56 -18.32
C GLY A 163 -22.08 9.44 -18.57
N ILE A 164 -21.99 8.53 -17.61
CA ILE A 164 -21.23 7.27 -17.74
C ILE A 164 -22.22 6.14 -17.49
N GLU A 165 -22.31 5.21 -18.42
CA GLU A 165 -22.96 3.92 -18.22
C GLU A 165 -21.94 2.94 -17.64
N GLU A 166 -22.42 2.11 -16.71
CA GLU A 166 -21.64 1.04 -16.12
C GLU A 166 -22.32 -0.28 -16.40
N GLU A 167 -21.58 -1.22 -16.97
CA GLU A 167 -22.00 -2.59 -17.18
C GLU A 167 -21.11 -3.50 -16.35
N VAL A 168 -21.74 -4.38 -15.56
CA VAL A 168 -21.03 -5.42 -14.82
C VAL A 168 -20.82 -6.58 -15.78
N ILE A 169 -19.60 -6.76 -16.28
CA ILE A 169 -19.31 -7.79 -17.29
C ILE A 169 -19.39 -9.18 -16.66
N ASN A 170 -19.11 -9.29 -15.36
CA ASN A 170 -19.16 -10.54 -14.62
C ASN A 170 -19.60 -10.27 -13.18
N ASP A 171 -20.83 -10.68 -12.84
CA ASP A 171 -21.34 -10.79 -11.46
C ASP A 171 -21.48 -12.27 -11.05
N ASN A 172 -20.80 -13.16 -11.78
CA ASN A 172 -20.88 -14.57 -11.48
C ASN A 172 -20.04 -14.86 -10.24
N ASN A 173 -20.70 -15.39 -9.22
CA ASN A 173 -20.14 -16.27 -8.18
C ASN A 173 -19.44 -17.52 -8.80
N ALA A 174 -18.71 -17.38 -9.91
CA ALA A 174 -18.12 -18.46 -10.72
C ALA A 174 -16.72 -18.10 -11.28
N SER A 175 -16.08 -17.03 -10.81
CA SER A 175 -14.64 -17.14 -10.61
C SER A 175 -14.50 -17.93 -9.31
N PRO A 176 -13.67 -18.99 -9.19
CA PRO A 176 -13.46 -19.65 -7.90
C PRO A 176 -13.19 -18.53 -6.91
N ASP A 177 -13.97 -18.46 -5.81
CA ASP A 177 -13.80 -17.43 -4.79
C ASP A 177 -12.30 -17.27 -4.60
N LEU A 178 -11.73 -16.16 -5.05
CA LEU A 178 -10.31 -15.94 -4.90
C LEU A 178 -10.17 -15.59 -3.43
N ILE A 179 -10.03 -16.62 -2.60
CA ILE A 179 -9.84 -16.47 -1.18
C ILE A 179 -8.41 -15.99 -1.02
N ILE A 180 -8.28 -14.67 -1.02
CA ILE A 180 -7.04 -14.01 -0.67
C ILE A 180 -6.90 -14.12 0.84
N GLU A 181 -5.99 -14.98 1.28
CA GLU A 181 -5.63 -15.05 2.70
C GLU A 181 -4.76 -13.82 3.01
N ARG A 182 -5.41 -12.85 3.66
CA ARG A 182 -4.79 -11.63 4.17
C ARG A 182 -4.20 -11.89 5.55
N LYS A 183 -2.97 -11.48 5.76
CA LYS A 183 -2.27 -11.59 7.05
C LYS A 183 -1.38 -10.36 7.23
N PRO A 184 -1.95 -9.23 7.66
CA PRO A 184 -1.17 -8.02 7.87
C PRO A 184 -0.16 -8.21 8.99
N TYR A 185 1.05 -7.72 8.78
CA TYR A 185 2.12 -7.67 9.75
C TYR A 185 2.37 -6.22 10.13
N PHE A 186 2.30 -5.95 11.43
CA PHE A 186 2.53 -4.64 12.02
C PHE A 186 3.98 -4.57 12.49
N PHE A 187 4.69 -3.54 12.07
CA PHE A 187 6.09 -3.33 12.42
C PHE A 187 6.22 -2.03 13.20
N LEU A 188 6.32 -2.14 14.52
CA LEU A 188 6.59 -1.00 15.40
C LEU A 188 8.09 -0.99 15.79
N ASN A 189 8.69 0.20 15.70
CA ASN A 189 10.12 0.45 15.90
C ASN A 189 11.04 -0.57 15.20
N PRO A 190 10.81 -0.90 13.91
CA PRO A 190 11.59 -1.93 13.24
C PRO A 190 13.04 -1.50 13.04
N LYS A 191 13.93 -2.49 13.07
CA LYS A 191 15.32 -2.44 12.61
C LYS A 191 15.51 -3.50 11.55
N ILE A 192 16.14 -3.13 10.43
CA ILE A 192 16.37 -4.03 9.30
C ILE A 192 17.88 -4.27 9.11
N LYS A 193 18.26 -5.53 8.92
CA LYS A 193 19.56 -5.92 8.38
C LYS A 193 19.33 -6.46 6.98
N MET A 194 20.13 -6.00 6.02
CA MET A 194 20.02 -6.41 4.63
C MET A 194 21.25 -7.24 4.23
N ASP A 195 21.01 -8.39 3.62
CA ASP A 195 22.08 -9.21 3.05
C ASP A 195 22.36 -8.76 1.60
N LEU A 196 23.54 -8.20 1.38
CA LEU A 196 23.92 -7.62 0.10
C LEU A 196 24.44 -8.63 -0.93
N THR A 197 24.52 -9.92 -0.57
CA THR A 197 25.06 -10.98 -1.45
C THR A 197 24.18 -11.25 -2.66
N SER A 198 22.86 -11.25 -2.48
CA SER A 198 21.86 -11.47 -3.54
C SER A 198 20.98 -10.23 -3.70
N LYS A 199 20.87 -9.73 -4.94
CA LYS A 199 20.08 -8.54 -5.26
C LYS A 199 19.25 -8.77 -6.52
N ILE A 200 18.02 -8.26 -6.51
CA ILE A 200 17.09 -8.35 -7.63
C ILE A 200 16.59 -6.96 -8.03
N ILE A 201 16.38 -6.75 -9.33
CA ILE A 201 15.76 -5.55 -9.88
C ILE A 201 14.29 -5.87 -10.12
N LEU A 202 13.39 -5.11 -9.50
CA LEU A 202 11.95 -5.22 -9.67
C LEU A 202 11.35 -3.81 -9.79
N SER A 203 10.20 -3.71 -10.44
CA SER A 203 9.41 -2.48 -10.49
C SER A 203 8.80 -2.18 -9.12
N GLU A 204 8.83 -0.90 -8.71
CA GLU A 204 8.16 -0.39 -7.52
C GLU A 204 7.23 0.77 -7.86
N GLY A 205 6.21 0.97 -7.03
CA GLY A 205 5.33 2.14 -7.11
C GLY A 205 4.85 2.53 -5.73
N THR A 206 4.38 3.77 -5.60
CA THR A 206 3.83 4.25 -4.33
C THR A 206 2.86 5.40 -4.57
N PRO A 207 1.73 5.48 -3.84
CA PRO A 207 0.79 6.60 -3.97
C PRO A 207 1.39 7.97 -3.63
N SER A 208 2.53 8.01 -2.93
CA SER A 208 3.23 9.25 -2.57
C SER A 208 4.09 9.85 -3.69
N VAL A 209 4.33 9.13 -4.78
CA VAL A 209 5.09 9.63 -5.94
C VAL A 209 4.19 9.56 -7.18
N PRO A 210 3.67 10.70 -7.66
CA PRO A 210 2.85 10.73 -8.88
C PRO A 210 3.58 10.19 -10.12
N MET A 211 2.87 9.42 -10.95
CA MET A 211 3.42 8.87 -12.20
C MET A 211 3.97 9.95 -13.14
N GLU A 212 3.34 11.13 -13.17
CA GLU A 212 3.84 12.25 -13.98
C GLU A 212 5.29 12.65 -13.64
N ILE A 213 5.71 12.50 -12.38
CA ILE A 213 7.09 12.76 -11.96
C ILE A 213 8.01 11.65 -12.46
N ILE A 214 7.54 10.40 -12.41
CA ILE A 214 8.27 9.23 -12.88
C ILE A 214 8.51 9.34 -14.38
N ASP A 215 7.47 9.67 -15.15
CA ASP A 215 7.55 9.84 -16.60
C ASP A 215 8.50 10.97 -16.98
N LYS A 216 8.40 12.13 -16.31
CA LYS A 216 9.19 13.32 -16.65
C LYS A 216 10.65 13.25 -16.19
N LYS A 217 10.94 12.70 -15.01
CA LYS A 217 12.28 12.73 -14.41
C LYS A 217 13.05 11.43 -14.54
N TYR A 218 12.36 10.32 -14.72
CA TYR A 218 12.94 8.97 -14.70
C TYR A 218 12.60 8.18 -15.98
N ASN A 219 12.12 8.85 -17.03
CA ASN A 219 11.72 8.25 -18.31
C ASN A 219 10.75 7.06 -18.14
N GLY A 220 9.83 7.16 -17.17
CA GLY A 220 8.87 6.10 -16.86
C GLY A 220 9.46 4.91 -16.10
N SER A 221 10.77 4.93 -15.77
CA SER A 221 11.41 3.84 -15.05
C SER A 221 10.97 3.78 -13.60
N THR A 222 10.60 2.59 -13.15
CA THR A 222 10.26 2.25 -11.78
C THR A 222 11.17 1.15 -11.20
N ASN A 223 12.23 0.81 -11.92
CA ASN A 223 13.09 -0.33 -11.61
C ASN A 223 14.05 -0.01 -10.47
N VAL A 224 13.93 -0.75 -9.37
CA VAL A 224 14.74 -0.59 -8.16
C VAL A 224 15.50 -1.87 -7.85
N LYS A 225 16.81 -1.75 -7.63
CA LYS A 225 17.66 -2.87 -7.18
C LYS A 225 17.65 -2.97 -5.65
N ARG A 226 17.20 -4.10 -5.09
CA ARG A 226 17.25 -4.37 -3.64
C ARG A 226 17.86 -5.73 -3.32
N PRO A 227 18.47 -5.86 -2.13
CA PRO A 227 18.70 -7.14 -1.45
C PRO A 227 17.49 -8.07 -1.49
N CYS A 228 17.72 -9.35 -1.76
CA CYS A 228 16.67 -10.37 -1.71
C CYS A 228 16.35 -10.75 -0.25
N ASN A 229 17.39 -10.83 0.59
CA ASN A 229 17.30 -11.41 1.92
C ASN A 229 17.44 -10.32 2.99
N ILE A 230 16.57 -10.35 3.99
CA ILE A 230 16.53 -9.37 5.09
C ILE A 230 16.25 -10.06 6.43
N GLU A 231 16.64 -9.39 7.50
CA GLU A 231 16.26 -9.73 8.87
C GLU A 231 15.65 -8.49 9.54
N LEU A 232 14.46 -8.65 10.11
CA LEU A 232 13.72 -7.59 10.79
C LEU A 232 13.61 -7.90 12.29
N GLU A 233 14.01 -6.95 13.13
CA GLU A 233 13.73 -6.94 14.57
C GLU A 233 12.66 -5.87 14.84
N TYR A 234 11.55 -6.22 15.47
CA TYR A 234 10.40 -5.31 15.64
C TYR A 234 9.48 -5.72 16.79
N LEU A 235 8.55 -4.84 17.15
CA LEU A 235 7.38 -5.17 17.98
C LEU A 235 6.16 -5.37 17.08
N ASN A 236 5.42 -6.46 17.29
CA ASN A 236 4.19 -6.75 16.55
C ASN A 236 2.96 -6.04 17.16
N GLU A 237 1.77 -6.28 16.59
CA GLU A 237 0.49 -5.74 17.06
C GLU A 237 0.14 -6.13 18.50
N LYS A 238 0.71 -7.24 19.00
CA LYS A 238 0.56 -7.70 20.39
C LYS A 238 1.66 -7.16 21.31
N LEU A 239 2.50 -6.24 20.82
CA LEU A 239 3.65 -5.68 21.51
C LEU A 239 4.69 -6.73 21.93
N GLU A 240 4.76 -7.83 21.20
CA GLU A 240 5.76 -8.88 21.38
C GLU A 240 6.98 -8.58 20.51
N ARG A 241 8.19 -8.70 21.07
CA ARG A 241 9.42 -8.62 20.29
C ARG A 241 9.53 -9.82 19.35
N LYS A 242 9.73 -9.55 18.06
CA LYS A 242 9.90 -10.57 17.02
C LYS A 242 11.20 -10.34 16.25
N VAL A 243 11.76 -11.44 15.77
CA VAL A 243 12.81 -11.45 14.75
C VAL A 243 12.30 -12.26 13.57
N MET A 244 12.28 -11.66 12.38
CA MET A 244 11.83 -12.31 11.15
C MET A 244 12.96 -12.31 10.13
N LYS A 245 13.41 -13.51 9.75
CA LYS A 245 14.35 -13.71 8.65
C LYS A 245 13.58 -14.05 7.38
N ILE A 246 13.80 -13.28 6.32
CA ILE A 246 13.11 -13.44 5.04
C ILE A 246 14.13 -13.78 3.97
N GLN A 247 13.88 -14.89 3.27
CA GLN A 247 14.65 -15.34 2.12
C GLN A 247 13.87 -15.07 0.85
N GLY A 248 14.04 -13.88 0.28
CA GLY A 248 13.29 -13.42 -0.89
C GLY A 248 13.73 -14.05 -2.21
N ASP A 249 14.83 -14.81 -2.20
CA ASP A 249 15.32 -15.56 -3.36
C ASP A 249 14.73 -16.97 -3.50
N ARG A 250 13.90 -17.42 -2.55
CA ARG A 250 13.36 -18.80 -2.53
C ARG A 250 11.91 -18.95 -3.00
N HIS A 251 11.09 -17.91 -2.86
CA HIS A 251 9.65 -17.99 -3.14
C HIS A 251 9.07 -16.61 -3.40
N ASP A 252 8.10 -16.50 -4.32
CA ASP A 252 7.52 -15.24 -4.77
C ASP A 252 6.85 -14.43 -3.67
N TYR A 253 6.06 -15.07 -2.80
CA TYR A 253 5.57 -14.45 -1.57
C TYR A 253 6.68 -13.74 -0.76
N TRP A 254 7.79 -14.43 -0.47
CA TRP A 254 8.89 -13.87 0.32
C TRP A 254 9.71 -12.85 -0.45
N LYS A 255 9.81 -12.98 -1.78
CA LYS A 255 10.41 -12.00 -2.69
C LYS A 255 9.69 -10.65 -2.57
N TRP A 256 8.36 -10.67 -2.70
CA TRP A 256 7.54 -9.46 -2.58
C TRP A 256 7.46 -8.94 -1.14
N PHE A 257 7.44 -9.82 -0.14
CA PHE A 257 7.47 -9.41 1.26
C PHE A 257 8.77 -8.69 1.61
N SER A 258 9.92 -9.25 1.22
CA SER A 258 11.24 -8.64 1.40
C SER A 258 11.32 -7.28 0.71
N ARG A 259 10.82 -7.19 -0.54
CA ARG A 259 10.74 -5.95 -1.31
C ARG A 259 9.92 -4.88 -0.61
N CYS A 260 8.68 -5.21 -0.23
CA CYS A 260 7.74 -4.29 0.39
C CYS A 260 8.26 -3.82 1.75
N ALA A 261 8.75 -4.72 2.62
CA ALA A 261 9.30 -4.33 3.91
C ALA A 261 10.50 -3.37 3.79
N GLN A 262 11.37 -3.56 2.78
CA GLN A 262 12.46 -2.62 2.51
C GLN A 262 11.94 -1.26 1.99
N HIS A 263 10.90 -1.26 1.16
CA HIS A 263 10.25 -0.04 0.67
C HIS A 263 9.64 0.77 1.82
N GLU A 264 8.87 0.11 2.70
CA GLU A 264 8.27 0.78 3.85
C GLU A 264 9.31 1.22 4.89
N TYR A 265 10.40 0.45 5.04
CA TYR A 265 11.51 0.85 5.90
C TYR A 265 12.21 2.11 5.40
N ASP A 266 12.37 2.29 4.09
CA ASP A 266 12.98 3.49 3.50
C ASP A 266 12.22 4.77 3.89
N TYR A 267 10.88 4.72 3.95
CA TYR A 267 10.07 5.84 4.43
C TYR A 267 10.41 6.24 5.86
N LEU A 268 10.79 5.30 6.73
CA LEU A 268 11.21 5.60 8.10
C LEU A 268 12.52 6.40 8.15
N GLU A 269 13.33 6.30 7.10
CA GLU A 269 14.62 6.97 6.96
C GLU A 269 14.55 8.23 6.05
N GLY A 270 13.36 8.59 5.57
CA GLY A 270 13.17 9.73 4.66
C GLY A 270 13.61 9.46 3.21
N ILE A 271 13.71 8.19 2.84
CA ILE A 271 14.15 7.73 1.52
C ILE A 271 12.90 7.33 0.72
N LEU A 272 12.80 7.78 -0.53
CA LEU A 272 11.77 7.37 -1.47
C LEU A 272 12.37 6.41 -2.49
N PHE A 273 11.58 5.50 -3.04
CA PHE A 273 12.08 4.52 -4.01
C PHE A 273 12.74 5.16 -5.24
N ILE A 274 12.32 6.39 -5.60
CA ILE A 274 12.91 7.18 -6.69
C ILE A 274 14.39 7.51 -6.46
N ASP A 275 14.85 7.57 -5.21
CA ASP A 275 16.28 7.76 -4.91
C ASP A 275 17.12 6.51 -5.19
N ARG A 276 16.45 5.38 -5.45
CA ARG A 276 17.05 4.08 -5.73
C ARG A 276 16.84 3.63 -7.17
N ILE A 277 16.11 4.39 -7.98
CA ILE A 277 16.06 4.18 -9.44
C ILE A 277 17.46 4.51 -9.95
N LYS A 278 18.09 3.55 -10.61
CA LYS A 278 19.35 3.82 -11.31
C LYS A 278 19.05 4.54 -12.62
N SER A 279 19.70 5.69 -12.82
CA SER A 279 19.91 6.29 -14.14
C SER A 279 20.72 5.36 -15.03
#